data_AF-A0A564YL01-F1
#
_entry.id   AF-A0A564YL01-F1
#
_cell.length_a   1.000
_cell.length_b   1.000
_cell.length_c   1.000
_cell.angle_alpha   90.00
_cell.angle_beta   90.00
_cell.angle_gamma   90.00
#
_symmetry.space_group_name_H-M   'P 1'
#
loop_
_entity.id
_entity.type
_entity.pdbx_description
1 polymer ?
#
loop_
_entity_poly.entity_id
_entity_poly.type
_entity_poly.pdbx_seq_one_letter_code
_entity_poly.pdbx_strand_id
1 'polypeptide(L)'
;QDIYYCVAVQAFNTAGDGPPSGFAEQTTYKLWPQSFPTMVQLNSTNYPRTIRVSWIGVQTTLNEEAILGYRIRYWLVGANYKEAHTDVDVRLRTYGYVQNLEVNK
;
A
#
# COMPACT_ATOMS: atom_id res chain seq x y z
N GLN A 1 -1.55 5.11 17.88
CA GLN A 1 -2.11 6.24 18.59
C GLN A 1 -1.52 7.46 17.93
N ASP A 2 -2.37 8.41 17.57
CA ASP A 2 -1.93 9.65 16.94
C ASP A 2 -1.17 10.46 18.00
N ILE A 3 0.13 10.65 17.80
CA ILE A 3 0.94 11.42 18.74
C ILE A 3 1.02 12.84 18.21
N TYR A 4 0.52 13.76 19.03
CA TYR A 4 0.50 15.18 18.76
C TYR A 4 1.80 15.84 19.22
N TYR A 5 2.35 16.71 18.38
CA TYR A 5 3.59 17.44 18.62
C TYR A 5 3.41 18.93 18.33
N CYS A 6 4.01 19.76 19.18
CA CYS A 6 4.30 21.16 18.87
C CYS A 6 5.80 21.28 18.58
N VAL A 7 6.15 21.68 17.36
CA VAL A 7 7.54 21.75 16.90
C VAL A 7 7.92 23.20 16.65
N ALA A 8 9.08 23.62 17.15
CA ALA A 8 9.72 24.88 16.82
C ALA A 8 11.16 24.63 16.36
N VAL A 9 11.68 25.48 15.48
CA VAL A 9 13.04 25.38 14.93
C VAL A 9 13.83 26.63 15.28
N GLN A 10 15.09 26.46 15.67
CA GLN A 10 16.00 27.52 16.05
C GLN A 10 17.31 27.38 15.29
N ALA A 11 17.86 28.50 14.81
CA ALA A 11 19.18 28.52 14.17
C ALA A 11 20.28 28.77 15.22
N PHE A 12 21.49 28.23 15.02
CA PHE A 12 22.64 28.48 15.88
C PHE A 12 23.91 28.74 15.06
N ASN A 13 24.85 29.52 15.62
CA ASN A 13 26.20 29.72 15.07
C ASN A 13 27.24 29.87 16.21
N THR A 14 28.48 30.23 15.89
CA THR A 14 29.56 30.37 16.89
C THR A 14 29.35 31.51 17.88
N ALA A 15 28.46 32.46 17.60
CA ALA A 15 28.06 33.52 18.52
C ALA A 15 26.91 33.11 19.46
N GLY A 16 26.29 31.94 19.21
CA GLY A 16 25.21 31.37 20.03
C GLY A 16 23.95 31.05 19.22
N ASP A 17 22.86 30.87 19.94
CA ASP A 17 21.56 30.50 19.36
C ASP A 17 20.72 31.75 19.00
N GLY A 18 20.11 31.74 17.83
CA GLY A 18 19.14 32.75 17.40
C GLY A 18 17.77 32.55 18.07
N PRO A 19 16.76 33.40 17.81
CA PRO A 19 15.42 33.19 18.35
C PRO A 19 14.75 31.95 17.73
N PRO A 20 13.93 31.19 18.49
CA PRO A 20 13.13 30.11 17.94
C PRO A 20 12.02 30.63 17.03
N SER A 21 11.57 29.81 16.09
CA SER A 21 10.36 30.05 15.31
C SER A 21 9.10 30.00 16.19
N GLY A 22 7.95 30.36 15.61
CA GLY A 22 6.66 29.99 16.19
C GLY A 22 6.47 28.46 16.21
N PHE A 23 5.59 27.98 17.09
CA PHE A 23 5.22 26.56 17.14
C PHE A 23 4.35 26.18 15.94
N ALA A 24 4.68 25.06 15.32
CA ALA A 24 3.84 24.35 14.38
C ALA A 24 3.24 23.11 15.05
N GLU A 25 1.93 22.97 14.97
CA GLU A 25 1.21 21.80 15.49
C GLU A 25 1.14 20.71 14.42
N GLN A 26 1.54 19.49 14.75
CA GLN A 26 1.48 18.37 13.82
C GLN A 26 1.25 17.04 14.54
N THR A 27 0.58 16.12 13.85
CA THR A 27 0.33 14.76 14.31
C THR A 27 1.14 13.77 13.46
N THR A 28 1.73 12.76 14.09
CA THR A 28 2.42 11.68 13.36
C THR A 28 1.45 10.85 12.52
N TYR A 29 1.92 10.36 11.37
CA TYR A 29 1.17 9.40 10.56
C TYR A 29 0.83 8.12 11.34
N LYS A 30 -0.31 7.51 11.01
CA LYS A 30 -0.65 6.18 11.54
C LYS A 30 0.19 5.10 10.87
N LEU A 31 0.12 3.90 11.43
CA LEU A 31 0.76 2.73 10.82
C LEU A 31 0.09 2.43 9.48
N TRP A 32 0.86 1.92 8.53
CA TRP A 32 0.28 1.28 7.36
C TRP A 32 -0.50 0.01 7.79
N PRO A 33 -1.43 -0.51 6.98
CA PRO A 33 -2.21 -1.71 7.33
C PRO A 33 -1.31 -2.94 7.57
N GLN A 34 -1.28 -3.48 8.77
CA GLN A 34 -0.38 -4.59 9.14
C GLN A 34 -0.91 -5.96 8.72
N SER A 35 -2.23 -6.06 8.50
CA SER A 35 -2.87 -7.30 8.03
C SER A 35 -2.81 -7.42 6.51
N PHE A 36 -2.77 -8.66 6.02
CA PHE A 36 -2.76 -8.98 4.59
C PHE A 36 -4.12 -9.56 4.15
N PRO A 37 -4.51 -9.37 2.88
CA PRO A 37 -5.66 -10.05 2.31
C PRO A 37 -5.59 -11.57 2.52
N THR A 38 -6.71 -12.19 2.86
CA THR A 38 -6.79 -13.64 3.08
C THR A 38 -7.70 -14.30 2.06
N MET A 39 -7.70 -15.64 2.02
CA MET A 39 -8.56 -16.43 1.13
C MET A 39 -8.44 -16.00 -0.34
N VAL A 40 -7.20 -15.84 -0.82
CA VAL A 40 -6.96 -15.54 -2.24
C VAL A 40 -7.40 -16.73 -3.08
N GLN A 41 -8.36 -16.51 -3.96
CA GLN A 41 -8.96 -17.51 -4.82
C GLN A 41 -8.82 -17.10 -6.28
N LEU A 42 -8.57 -18.10 -7.12
CA LEU A 42 -8.38 -17.99 -8.55
C LEU A 42 -9.49 -18.79 -9.24
N ASN A 43 -10.32 -18.11 -10.03
CA ASN A 43 -11.41 -18.75 -10.76
C ASN A 43 -11.24 -18.51 -12.26
N SER A 44 -11.47 -19.55 -13.07
CA SER A 44 -11.55 -19.40 -14.51
C SER A 44 -12.73 -18.51 -14.88
N THR A 45 -12.62 -17.85 -16.03
CA THR A 45 -13.73 -17.07 -16.60
C THR A 45 -14.14 -17.69 -17.92
N ASN A 46 -15.29 -17.26 -18.44
CA ASN A 46 -15.73 -17.66 -19.78
C ASN A 46 -14.89 -17.02 -20.90
N TYR A 47 -14.02 -16.05 -20.56
CA TYR A 47 -13.15 -15.39 -21.53
C TYR A 47 -11.77 -16.07 -21.56
N PRO A 48 -11.24 -16.40 -22.77
CA PRO A 48 -9.91 -16.96 -22.90
C PRO A 48 -8.84 -16.09 -22.24
N ARG A 49 -7.79 -16.72 -21.70
CA ARG A 49 -6.61 -16.05 -21.11
C ARG A 49 -6.96 -15.03 -20.02
N THR A 50 -8.11 -15.23 -19.37
CA THR A 50 -8.62 -14.35 -18.33
C THR A 50 -9.00 -15.15 -17.10
N ILE A 51 -8.44 -14.74 -15.96
CA ILE A 51 -8.76 -15.30 -14.64
C ILE A 51 -9.36 -14.22 -13.77
N ARG A 52 -10.28 -14.60 -12.88
CA ARG A 52 -10.78 -13.74 -11.81
C ARG A 52 -10.01 -14.08 -10.54
N VAL A 53 -9.42 -13.07 -9.93
CA VAL A 53 -8.77 -13.17 -8.61
C VAL A 53 -9.69 -12.50 -7.60
N SER A 54 -9.95 -13.15 -6.46
CA SER A 54 -10.70 -12.55 -5.35
C SER A 54 -10.08 -12.91 -4.01
N TRP A 55 -10.34 -12.08 -3.00
CA TRP A 55 -9.81 -12.24 -1.63
C TRP A 55 -10.80 -11.69 -0.61
N ILE A 56 -10.53 -11.96 0.66
CA ILE A 56 -11.14 -11.24 1.78
C ILE A 56 -10.27 -10.02 2.08
N GLY A 57 -10.91 -8.85 2.09
CA GLY A 57 -10.26 -7.58 2.39
C GLY A 57 -9.77 -7.50 3.85
N VAL A 58 -8.94 -6.50 4.13
CA VAL A 58 -8.41 -6.26 5.46
C VAL A 58 -9.22 -5.19 6.17
N GLN A 59 -9.32 -5.32 7.49
CA GLN A 59 -9.87 -4.28 8.36
C GLN A 59 -8.72 -3.63 9.12
N THR A 60 -8.73 -2.30 9.17
CA THR A 60 -7.70 -1.52 9.85
C THR A 60 -8.11 -1.26 11.29
N THR A 61 -7.13 -1.28 12.19
CA THR A 61 -7.31 -0.87 13.58
C THR A 61 -7.30 0.66 13.71
N LEU A 62 -7.64 1.19 14.89
CA LEU A 62 -7.61 2.65 15.15
C LEU A 62 -6.22 3.29 14.90
N ASN A 63 -5.17 2.49 15.08
CA ASN A 63 -3.78 2.90 14.95
C ASN A 63 -3.21 2.75 13.53
N GLU A 64 -4.03 2.31 12.58
CA GLU A 64 -3.67 2.13 11.19
C GLU A 64 -4.37 3.14 10.29
N GLU A 65 -3.72 3.51 9.19
CA GLU A 65 -4.30 4.30 8.11
C GLU A 65 -5.39 3.51 7.38
N ALA A 66 -6.36 4.24 6.81
CA ALA A 66 -7.43 3.63 6.02
C ALA A 66 -6.88 2.94 4.76
N ILE A 67 -7.56 1.86 4.35
CA ILE A 67 -7.24 1.18 3.09
C ILE A 67 -7.58 2.09 1.91
N LEU A 68 -6.58 2.39 1.08
CA LEU A 68 -6.74 3.18 -0.15
C LEU A 68 -7.11 2.32 -1.35
N GLY A 69 -6.73 1.04 -1.34
CA GLY A 69 -7.02 0.11 -2.41
C GLY A 69 -6.16 -1.15 -2.35
N TYR A 70 -6.40 -2.02 -3.32
CA TYR A 70 -5.69 -3.27 -3.54
C TYR A 70 -5.12 -3.30 -4.95
N ARG A 71 -4.09 -4.12 -5.11
CA ARG A 71 -3.42 -4.34 -6.38
C ARG A 71 -3.09 -5.82 -6.51
N ILE A 72 -3.33 -6.37 -7.69
CA ILE A 72 -2.93 -7.73 -8.03
C ILE A 72 -1.56 -7.65 -8.70
N ARG A 73 -0.55 -8.31 -8.12
CA ARG A 73 0.77 -8.47 -8.73
C ARG A 73 0.92 -9.91 -9.21
N TYR A 74 1.32 -10.11 -10.46
CA TYR A 74 1.60 -11.42 -11.02
C TYR A 74 2.87 -11.41 -11.88
N TRP A 75 3.49 -12.58 -12.02
CA TRP A 75 4.71 -12.80 -12.78
C TRP A 75 4.77 -14.25 -13.27
N LEU A 76 5.61 -14.52 -14.28
CA LEU A 76 5.87 -15.89 -14.74
C LEU A 76 6.76 -16.63 -13.75
N VAL A 77 6.50 -17.93 -13.57
CA VAL A 77 7.34 -18.79 -12.73
C VAL A 77 8.78 -18.75 -13.25
N GLY A 78 9.74 -18.53 -12.34
CA GLY A 78 11.16 -18.40 -12.67
C GLY A 78 11.62 -16.97 -12.98
N ALA A 79 10.71 -16.02 -13.20
CA ALA A 79 11.07 -14.61 -13.34
C ALA A 79 11.35 -13.96 -11.97
N ASN A 80 12.21 -12.94 -11.96
CA ASN A 80 12.43 -12.12 -10.77
C ASN A 80 11.20 -11.25 -10.49
N TYR A 81 10.39 -11.62 -9.51
CA TYR A 81 9.15 -10.91 -9.17
C TYR A 81 9.34 -9.44 -8.77
N LYS A 82 10.56 -9.00 -8.43
CA LYS A 82 10.86 -7.59 -8.14
C LYS A 82 11.05 -6.75 -9.39
N GLU A 83 11.48 -7.36 -10.49
CA GLU A 83 11.87 -6.69 -11.73
C GLU A 83 10.87 -6.95 -12.86
N ALA A 84 10.43 -8.20 -13.00
CA ALA A 84 9.54 -8.67 -14.06
C ALA A 84 8.20 -9.10 -13.45
N HIS A 85 7.33 -8.12 -13.22
CA HIS A 85 5.96 -8.32 -12.74
C HIS A 85 5.01 -7.33 -13.40
N THR A 86 3.72 -7.67 -13.39
CA THR A 86 2.66 -6.76 -13.80
C THR A 86 1.74 -6.49 -12.62
N ASP A 87 1.41 -5.22 -12.45
CA ASP A 87 0.55 -4.71 -11.40
C ASP A 87 -0.80 -4.29 -11.99
N VAL A 88 -1.88 -4.83 -11.44
CA VAL A 88 -3.26 -4.46 -11.79
C VAL A 88 -3.90 -3.76 -10.60
N ASP A 89 -4.11 -2.45 -10.71
CA ASP A 89 -4.84 -1.69 -9.70
C ASP A 89 -6.34 -2.02 -9.79
N VAL A 90 -6.91 -2.47 -8.68
CA VAL A 90 -8.34 -2.82 -8.58
C VAL A 90 -9.11 -1.86 -7.65
N ARG A 91 -8.46 -0.80 -7.17
CA ARG A 91 -9.00 0.15 -6.18
C ARG A 91 -9.47 -0.59 -4.93
N LEU A 92 -10.59 -0.17 -4.34
CA LEU A 92 -11.16 -0.78 -3.12
C LEU A 92 -11.88 -2.11 -3.35
N ARG A 93 -11.86 -2.67 -4.57
CA ARG A 93 -12.51 -3.97 -4.84
C ARG A 93 -11.70 -5.08 -4.20
N THR A 94 -12.39 -6.09 -3.67
CA THR A 94 -11.79 -7.34 -3.16
C THR A 94 -11.72 -8.43 -4.23
N TYR A 95 -11.76 -8.01 -5.50
CA TYR A 95 -11.57 -8.87 -6.66
C TYR A 95 -11.09 -8.05 -7.86
N GLY A 96 -10.48 -8.74 -8.81
CA GLY A 96 -10.07 -8.18 -10.10
C GLY A 96 -9.88 -9.27 -11.15
N TYR A 97 -9.49 -8.85 -12.35
CA TYR A 97 -9.25 -9.73 -13.48
C TYR A 97 -7.82 -9.58 -13.95
N VAL A 98 -7.15 -10.70 -14.20
CA VAL A 98 -5.89 -10.72 -14.95
C VAL A 98 -6.23 -11.25 -16.34
N GLN A 99 -5.89 -10.46 -17.34
CA GLN A 99 -6.21 -10.70 -18.75
C GLN A 99 -4.93 -10.84 -19.57
N ASN A 100 -5.07 -11.31 -20.81
CA ASN A 100 -3.96 -11.48 -21.74
C ASN A 100 -2.85 -12.39 -21.20
N LEU A 101 -3.21 -13.40 -20.40
CA LEU A 101 -2.25 -14.38 -19.91
C LEU A 101 -1.65 -15.19 -21.07
N GLU A 102 -0.33 -15.30 -21.06
CA GLU A 102 0.37 -16.19 -21.98
C GLU A 102 0.16 -17.65 -21.58
N VAL A 103 -0.01 -18.51 -22.58
CA VAL A 103 -0.07 -19.96 -22.37
C VAL A 103 1.35 -20.47 -22.47
N ASN A 104 1.90 -21.01 -21.37
CA ASN A 104 3.17 -21.72 -21.43
C ASN A 104 3.01 -22.89 -22.39
N LYS A 105 3.82 -22.90 -23.47
CA LYS A 105 3.88 -23.99 -24.45
C LYS A 105 4.71 -25.15 -23.92
#